data_AF-A0A938E289-F1
#
_entry.id   AF-A0A938E289-F1
#
_cell.length_a   1.000
_cell.length_b   1.000
_cell.length_c   1.000
_cell.angle_alpha   90.00
_cell.angle_beta   90.00
_cell.angle_gamma   90.00
#
_symmetry.space_group_name_H-M   'P 1'
#
loop_
_entity.id
_entity.type
_entity.pdbx_description
1 polymer ?
#
loop_
_entity_poly.entity_id
_entity_poly.type
_entity_poly.pdbx_seq_one_letter_code
_entity_poly.pdbx_strand_id
1 'polypeptide(L)'
;MSALKVHRSFVDGLGTDPEDSAIVAAVVSLAHSLGLSAIAEGVETDLQVAELMTLGCDDAQGFYFSKPKPPERIDLAGLGAPAAADERAAS
;
A
#
# COMPACT_ATOMS: atom_id res chain seq x y z
N MET A 1 -11.57 -4.22 9.67
CA MET A 1 -10.25 -3.83 9.13
C MET A 1 -10.17 -4.43 7.75
N SER A 2 -10.16 -3.61 6.69
CA SER A 2 -10.28 -4.05 5.29
C SER A 2 -8.94 -4.16 4.55
N ALA A 3 -7.84 -3.82 5.23
CA ALA A 3 -6.52 -3.76 4.63
C ALA A 3 -5.40 -4.18 5.61
N LEU A 4 -4.33 -4.74 5.06
CA LEU A 4 -3.07 -5.02 5.74
C LEU A 4 -1.99 -4.05 5.24
N LYS A 5 -1.24 -3.43 6.17
CA LYS A 5 -0.22 -2.44 5.81
C LYS A 5 1.18 -3.04 5.87
N VAL A 6 1.97 -2.80 4.83
CA VAL A 6 3.42 -3.09 4.80
C VAL A 6 4.15 -1.86 5.32
N HIS A 7 4.85 -2.03 6.45
CA HIS A 7 5.54 -0.91 7.08
C HIS A 7 6.75 -0.43 6.26
N ARG A 8 7.02 0.87 6.34
CA ARG A 8 8.12 1.55 5.63
C ARG A 8 9.47 0.84 5.71
N SER A 9 9.80 0.26 6.87
CA SER A 9 11.10 -0.40 7.07
C SER A 9 11.40 -1.50 6.05
N PHE A 10 10.39 -2.19 5.51
CA PHE A 10 10.56 -3.17 4.45
C PHE A 10 10.45 -2.56 3.04
N VAL A 11 9.69 -1.47 2.90
CA VAL A 11 9.57 -0.74 1.63
C VAL A 11 10.87 0.00 1.29
N ASP A 12 11.61 0.46 2.30
CA ASP A 12 12.90 1.14 2.14
C ASP A 12 13.93 0.26 1.39
N GLY A 13 13.93 -1.07 1.61
CA GLY A 13 14.80 -2.02 0.90
C GLY A 13 14.20 -2.67 -0.35
N LEU A 14 12.92 -2.44 -0.68
CA LEU A 14 12.25 -3.10 -1.80
C LEU A 14 12.97 -2.90 -3.14
N GLY A 15 13.29 -4.01 -3.83
CA GLY A 15 14.02 -4.03 -5.09
C GLY A 15 15.55 -3.92 -4.95
N THR A 16 16.07 -3.78 -3.73
CA THR A 16 17.51 -3.68 -3.45
C THR A 16 18.00 -4.69 -2.41
N ASP A 17 17.17 -5.00 -1.42
CA ASP A 17 17.37 -6.05 -0.43
C ASP A 17 16.40 -7.21 -0.73
N PRO A 18 16.91 -8.42 -1.04
CA PRO A 18 16.09 -9.60 -1.28
C PRO A 18 15.23 -10.02 -0.09
N GLU A 19 15.69 -9.82 1.15
CA GLU A 19 14.94 -10.20 2.36
C GLU A 19 13.71 -9.30 2.52
N ASP A 20 13.91 -7.99 2.44
CA ASP A 20 12.81 -7.02 2.47
C ASP A 20 11.82 -7.27 1.33
N SER A 21 12.31 -7.51 0.12
CA SER A 21 11.46 -7.80 -1.04
C SER A 21 10.61 -9.06 -0.83
N ALA A 22 11.18 -10.11 -0.23
CA ALA A 22 10.45 -11.32 0.12
C ALA A 22 9.39 -11.07 1.21
N ILE A 23 9.68 -10.23 2.20
CA ILE A 23 8.73 -9.84 3.25
C ILE A 23 7.56 -9.06 2.65
N VAL A 24 7.83 -8.06 1.79
CA VAL A 24 6.76 -7.31 1.10
C VAL A 24 5.87 -8.25 0.30
N ALA A 25 6.46 -9.15 -0.50
CA ALA A 25 5.71 -10.13 -1.29
C ALA A 25 4.83 -11.05 -0.42
N ALA A 26 5.37 -11.54 0.71
CA ALA A 26 4.64 -12.40 1.63
C ALA A 26 3.45 -11.66 2.28
N VAL A 27 3.62 -10.40 2.68
CA VAL A 27 2.55 -9.60 3.28
C VAL A 27 1.44 -9.28 2.26
N VAL A 28 1.80 -8.96 1.01
CA VAL A 28 0.81 -8.75 -0.05
C VAL A 28 0.01 -10.03 -0.30
N SER A 29 0.68 -11.16 -0.44
CA SER A 29 0.02 -12.46 -0.63
C SER A 29 -0.87 -12.85 0.56
N LEU A 30 -0.43 -12.56 1.79
CA LEU A 30 -1.23 -12.80 2.99
C LEU A 30 -2.49 -11.93 3.00
N ALA A 31 -2.39 -10.65 2.66
CA ALA A 31 -3.54 -9.74 2.60
C ALA A 31 -4.62 -10.31 1.67
N HIS A 32 -4.23 -10.66 0.43
CA HIS A 32 -5.16 -11.21 -0.55
C HIS A 32 -5.75 -12.56 -0.12
N SER A 33 -4.95 -13.42 0.51
CA SER A 33 -5.43 -14.72 1.03
C SER A 33 -6.48 -14.56 2.13
N LEU A 34 -6.44 -13.45 2.86
CA LEU A 34 -7.42 -13.10 3.90
C LEU A 34 -8.60 -12.28 3.34
N GLY A 35 -8.65 -12.01 2.03
CA GLY A 35 -9.66 -11.14 1.42
C GLY A 35 -9.51 -9.65 1.81
N LEU A 36 -8.30 -9.21 2.15
CA LEU A 36 -7.95 -7.84 2.49
C LEU A 36 -7.14 -7.18 1.37
N SER A 37 -7.16 -5.85 1.26
CA SER A 37 -6.21 -5.13 0.41
C SER A 37 -4.84 -4.99 1.08
N ALA A 38 -3.78 -4.84 0.29
CA ALA A 38 -2.44 -4.53 0.76
C ALA A 38 -2.12 -3.05 0.54
N ILE A 39 -1.62 -2.36 1.57
CA ILE A 39 -1.19 -0.96 1.49
C ILE A 39 0.30 -0.85 1.85
N ALA A 40 1.14 -0.40 0.93
CA ALA A 40 2.55 -0.14 1.22
C ALA A 40 2.77 1.28 1.78
N GLU A 41 3.48 1.41 2.90
CA GLU A 41 3.82 2.70 3.51
C GLU A 41 5.26 3.11 3.23
N GLY A 42 5.52 4.41 3.11
CA GLY A 42 6.87 4.96 2.97
C GLY A 42 7.45 4.92 1.55
N VAL A 43 6.61 4.87 0.52
CA VAL A 43 7.06 4.88 -0.89
C VAL A 43 7.67 6.24 -1.27
N GLU A 44 8.91 6.23 -1.74
CA GLU A 44 9.68 7.44 -2.04
C GLU A 44 10.33 7.43 -3.44
N THR A 45 10.40 6.28 -4.12
CA THR A 45 11.12 6.12 -5.40
C THR A 45 10.31 5.41 -6.49
N ASP A 46 10.64 5.67 -7.76
CA ASP A 46 10.05 4.98 -8.92
C ASP A 46 10.28 3.46 -8.88
N LEU A 47 11.45 3.02 -8.38
CA LEU A 47 11.77 1.59 -8.24
C LEU A 47 10.79 0.91 -7.28
N GLN A 48 10.56 1.48 -6.10
CA GLN A 48 9.60 0.94 -5.13
C GLN A 48 8.19 0.86 -5.74
N VAL A 49 7.76 1.88 -6.50
CA VAL A 49 6.46 1.87 -7.18
C VAL A 49 6.37 0.73 -8.19
N ALA A 50 7.40 0.55 -9.02
CA ALA A 50 7.44 -0.50 -10.04
C ALA A 50 7.41 -1.91 -9.42
N GLU A 51 8.15 -2.11 -8.33
CA GLU A 51 8.14 -3.38 -7.58
C GLU A 51 6.78 -3.64 -6.92
N LEU A 52 6.18 -2.64 -6.27
CA LEU A 52 4.85 -2.78 -5.66
C LEU A 52 3.77 -3.10 -6.70
N MET A 53 3.82 -2.50 -7.89
CA MET A 53 2.94 -2.84 -9.00
C MET A 53 3.16 -4.28 -9.48
N THR A 54 4.41 -4.72 -9.56
CA THR A 54 4.77 -6.09 -9.97
C THR A 54 4.27 -7.12 -8.96
N LEU A 55 4.34 -6.80 -7.67
CA LEU A 55 3.85 -7.65 -6.57
C LEU A 55 2.31 -7.64 -6.43
N GLY A 56 1.62 -6.75 -7.15
CA GLY A 56 0.16 -6.61 -7.07
C GLY A 56 -0.33 -5.92 -5.79
N CYS A 57 0.47 -5.03 -5.20
CA CYS A 57 0.03 -4.22 -4.06
C CYS A 57 -1.08 -3.25 -4.50
N ASP A 58 -2.19 -3.19 -3.75
CA ASP A 58 -3.41 -2.48 -4.15
C ASP A 58 -3.26 -0.96 -4.01
N ASP A 59 -2.68 -0.51 -2.90
CA ASP A 59 -2.51 0.90 -2.58
C ASP A 59 -1.10 1.20 -2.05
N ALA A 60 -0.67 2.45 -2.22
CA ALA A 60 0.62 2.90 -1.72
C ALA A 60 0.53 4.31 -1.11
N GLN A 61 1.26 4.53 -0.03
CA GLN A 61 1.38 5.80 0.65
C GLN A 61 2.86 6.18 0.81
N GLY A 62 3.21 7.39 0.42
CA GLY A 62 4.55 7.92 0.68
C GLY A 62 4.82 9.25 0.01
N PHE A 63 6.01 9.81 0.25
CA PHE A 63 6.37 11.13 -0.26
C PHE A 63 6.52 11.17 -1.77
N TYR A 64 6.63 10.01 -2.43
CA TYR A 64 6.51 9.88 -3.87
C TYR A 64 5.20 10.49 -4.39
N PHE A 65 4.07 10.24 -3.70
CA PHE A 65 2.75 10.72 -4.11
C PHE A 65 2.41 12.08 -3.49
N SER A 66 2.57 12.20 -2.16
CA SER A 66 2.32 13.46 -1.47
C SER A 66 3.04 13.48 -0.12
N LYS A 67 3.64 14.63 0.19
CA LYS A 67 4.10 14.92 1.55
C LYS A 67 2.90 15.16 2.49
N PRO A 68 3.09 15.02 3.82
CA PRO A 68 2.13 15.47 4.82
C PRO A 68 1.83 16.95 4.63
N LYS A 69 0.56 17.30 4.71
CA LYS A 69 0.07 18.66 4.51
C LYS A 69 -0.85 19.04 5.67
N PRO A 70 -0.91 20.34 6.04
CA PRO A 70 -1.99 20.85 6.87
C PRO A 70 -3.37 20.50 6.26
N PRO A 71 -4.42 20.31 7.08
CA PRO A 71 -5.76 19.94 6.61
C PRO A 71 -6.29 20.86 5.51
N GLU A 72 -6.00 22.16 5.59
CA GLU A 72 -6.47 23.19 4.66
C GLU A 72 -5.85 23.06 3.25
N ARG A 73 -4.81 22.23 3.11
CA ARG A 73 -4.08 22.00 1.86
C ARG A 73 -4.31 20.59 1.29
N ILE A 74 -5.20 19.81 1.89
CA ILE A 74 -5.61 18.52 1.34
C ILE A 74 -6.57 18.80 0.19
N ASP A 75 -6.19 18.37 -1.02
CA ASP A 75 -7.11 18.39 -2.15
C ASP A 75 -8.12 17.25 -1.99
N LEU A 76 -9.29 17.58 -1.44
CA LEU A 76 -10.36 16.62 -1.23
C LEU A 76 -11.03 16.16 -2.53
N ALA A 77 -10.86 16.91 -3.64
CA ALA A 77 -11.44 16.53 -4.92
C ALA A 77 -10.73 15.32 -5.56
N GLY A 78 -9.47 15.07 -5.17
CA GLY A 78 -8.67 13.92 -5.61
C GLY A 78 -8.78 12.67 -4.75
N LEU A 79 -9.47 12.73 -3.59
CA LEU A 79 -9.73 11.56 -2.76
C LEU A 79 -10.91 10.81 -3.40
N GLY A 80 -10.63 9.69 -4.08
CA GLY A 80 -11.67 8.81 -4.59
C GLY A 80 -12.69 8.44 -3.51
N ALA A 81 -13.93 8.15 -3.91
CA ALA A 81 -14.98 7.72 -2.98
C ALA A 81 -14.47 6.54 -2.12
N PRO A 82 -14.85 6.47 -0.83
CA PRO A 82 -14.45 5.35 0.01
C PRO A 82 -14.90 4.05 -0.66
N ALA A 83 -13.96 3.11 -0.84
CA ALA A 83 -14.27 1.78 -1.33
C ALA A 83 -15.38 1.20 -0.44
N ALA A 84 -16.53 0.89 -1.04
CA ALA A 84 -17.66 0.33 -0.32
C ALA A 84 -17.18 -0.91 0.44
N ALA A 85 -17.45 -0.96 1.74
CA ALA A 85 -17.21 -2.17 2.52
C ALA A 85 -17.96 -3.32 1.85
N ASP A 86 -17.25 -4.36 1.44
CA ASP A 86 -17.82 -5.53 0.79
C ASP A 86 -18.86 -6.18 1.72
N GLU A 87 -20.15 -6.05 1.39
CA GLU A 87 -21.28 -6.62 2.14
C GLU A 87 -21.41 -8.15 1.94
N ARG A 88 -20.44 -8.83 1.31
CA ARG A 88 -20.52 -10.28 0.99
C ARG A 88 -20.01 -11.24 2.07
N ALA A 89 -19.83 -10.80 3.31
CA ALA A 89 -19.49 -11.69 4.44
C ALA A 89 -20.68 -12.17 5.28
N ALA A 90 -21.92 -11.99 4.79
CA ALA A 90 -23.12 -12.53 5.42
C ALA A 90 -23.77 -13.60 4.53
N SER A 91 -23.20 -14.80 4.51
CA SER A 91 -23.93 -16.04 4.24
C SER A 91 -23.25 -17.23 4.88
#